data_AF-A0A4R0XUL1-F1
#
_entry.id   AF-A0A4R0XUL1-F1
#
_cell.length_a   1.000
_cell.length_b   1.000
_cell.length_c   1.000
_cell.angle_alpha   90.00
_cell.angle_beta   90.00
_cell.angle_gamma   90.00
#
_symmetry.space_group_name_H-M   'P 1'
#
loop_
_entity.id
_entity.type
_entity.pdbx_description
1 polymer ?
#
loop_
_entity_poly.entity_id
_entity_poly.type
_entity_poly.pdbx_seq_one_letter_code
_entity_poly.pdbx_strand_id
1 'polypeptide(L)'
;MRKNKKIMLSMGAVASVAIPVSVMLINTNTNINKGIDSNSKTVFSNKVISEQAFNVYTSGLIAPKVEPEITSIKGSEKANINSGFIEKINGVIYVGTEKNGLKKLVNGQLINLDGTTDQAHETVDVGDGFMKEIDGVVYVGTHTNGLMKLENGQLVSVDKTNVIYGFIEKIDNVIYVGTFDKGLMKLENGKLVKLANWPLVRRLIKMEPLQVSHGFIKKIDGVIYVGTYKNGLIKLENGKFVSVDKTNVFNGFIKKIDNVVYMGTNRNGLMKLENGKFVSVSKANIKVGFITKVGDVVYAGTFKNGLMKLENGQLVNAFPNIHALLMKEVDGEVYVSVFQRGVGSKITKLDFTNVAKANQEFVQNTFKNVKIKNQGSKSISDIANEIKDLASLEKYTGIKLPEMNYSTIGAISATANSTTGCIDLSIEVKTPHVKNSTIINGKITNTNEEKESKKTKAAKKMNNPKENKNVAVDQDANKKPKPTKRVNNPKENKNVAVDQDTNKKQNISLLLIVTILSAITLGAVTTTALIKK
;
A
#
# COMPACT_ATOMS: atom_id res chain seq x y z
N MET A 1 -3.40 -41.83 -59.27
CA MET A 1 -4.18 -41.12 -60.30
C MET A 1 -5.44 -40.53 -59.67
N ARG A 2 -5.82 -39.35 -60.16
CA ARG A 2 -6.76 -38.36 -59.60
C ARG A 2 -8.17 -38.89 -59.29
N LYS A 3 -8.82 -38.29 -58.28
CA LYS A 3 -10.23 -37.84 -58.34
C LYS A 3 -10.50 -36.78 -57.27
N ASN A 4 -10.46 -35.51 -57.68
CA ASN A 4 -10.97 -34.37 -56.93
C ASN A 4 -12.51 -34.34 -57.06
N LYS A 5 -13.24 -34.34 -55.94
CA LYS A 5 -14.66 -33.96 -55.91
C LYS A 5 -14.75 -32.50 -55.49
N LYS A 6 -15.26 -31.65 -56.39
CA LYS A 6 -15.78 -30.31 -56.10
C LYS A 6 -17.12 -30.46 -55.39
N ILE A 7 -17.33 -29.72 -54.31
CA ILE A 7 -18.66 -29.41 -53.76
C ILE A 7 -18.82 -27.90 -53.86
N MET A 8 -19.75 -27.45 -54.71
CA MET A 8 -20.29 -26.09 -54.74
C MET A 8 -21.28 -25.96 -53.58
N LEU A 9 -21.09 -24.95 -52.72
CA LEU A 9 -22.11 -24.46 -51.81
C LEU A 9 -22.65 -23.15 -52.37
N SER A 10 -23.97 -23.11 -52.60
CA SER A 10 -24.71 -21.94 -53.04
C SER A 10 -24.80 -20.91 -51.91
N MET A 11 -24.61 -19.64 -52.28
CA MET A 11 -24.78 -18.49 -51.40
C MET A 11 -26.27 -18.23 -51.18
N GLY A 12 -26.74 -18.39 -49.94
CA GLY A 12 -27.98 -17.79 -49.45
C GLY A 12 -27.68 -16.39 -48.94
N ALA A 13 -28.40 -15.39 -49.45
CA ALA A 13 -28.34 -14.00 -48.98
C ALA A 13 -28.86 -13.91 -47.54
N VAL A 14 -28.07 -13.30 -46.65
CA VAL A 14 -28.52 -12.92 -45.30
C VAL A 14 -28.28 -11.43 -45.10
N ALA A 15 -29.34 -10.78 -44.62
CA ALA A 15 -29.51 -9.35 -44.46
C ALA A 15 -28.38 -8.66 -43.67
N SER A 16 -28.05 -7.46 -44.10
CA SER A 16 -27.11 -6.54 -43.47
C SER A 16 -27.62 -6.11 -42.09
N VAL A 17 -26.98 -6.60 -41.03
CA VAL A 17 -27.10 -6.01 -39.68
C VAL A 17 -25.96 -5.01 -39.52
N ALA A 18 -26.31 -3.74 -39.34
CA ALA A 18 -25.36 -2.68 -39.00
C ALA A 18 -24.78 -2.95 -37.61
N ILE A 19 -23.51 -3.34 -37.54
CA ILE A 19 -22.75 -3.43 -36.29
C ILE A 19 -22.15 -2.03 -36.05
N PRO A 20 -22.42 -1.35 -34.93
CA PRO A 20 -21.71 -0.13 -34.59
C PRO A 20 -20.23 -0.48 -34.33
N VAL A 21 -19.35 0.00 -35.20
CA VAL A 21 -17.91 -0.06 -35.01
C VAL A 21 -17.56 0.82 -33.81
N SER A 22 -17.32 0.18 -32.66
CA SER A 22 -16.62 0.85 -31.55
C SER A 22 -15.16 0.97 -31.96
N VAL A 23 -14.72 2.19 -32.24
CA VAL A 23 -13.30 2.50 -32.45
C VAL A 23 -12.58 2.30 -31.11
N MET A 24 -11.97 1.13 -30.95
CA MET A 24 -11.08 0.84 -29.83
C MET A 24 -9.74 1.52 -30.11
N LEU A 25 -9.51 2.68 -29.49
CA LEU A 25 -8.18 3.28 -29.39
C LEU A 25 -7.34 2.42 -28.45
N ILE A 26 -6.68 1.41 -29.00
CA ILE A 26 -5.67 0.63 -28.27
C ILE A 26 -4.40 1.46 -28.24
N ASN A 27 -4.11 2.06 -27.09
CA ASN A 27 -2.79 2.63 -26.82
C ASN A 27 -1.88 1.49 -26.34
N THR A 28 -1.22 0.78 -27.27
CA THR A 28 -0.22 -0.23 -26.93
C THR A 28 1.10 0.44 -26.55
N ASN A 29 1.34 0.63 -25.25
CA ASN A 29 2.69 0.79 -24.73
C ASN A 29 3.32 -0.60 -24.58
N THR A 30 3.77 -1.18 -25.68
CA THR A 30 4.61 -2.39 -25.67
C THR A 30 6.07 -1.98 -25.72
N ASN A 31 6.77 -2.24 -24.61
CA ASN A 31 8.24 -2.21 -24.54
C ASN A 31 8.83 -3.21 -25.55
N ILE A 32 9.27 -2.72 -26.70
CA ILE A 32 10.17 -3.44 -27.60
C ILE A 32 11.58 -2.92 -27.35
N ASN A 33 12.30 -3.59 -26.45
CA ASN A 33 13.75 -3.56 -26.46
C ASN A 33 14.23 -4.56 -27.51
N LYS A 34 14.54 -4.08 -28.71
CA LYS A 34 15.51 -4.68 -29.64
C LYS A 34 15.90 -3.62 -30.67
N GLY A 35 17.20 -3.33 -30.71
CA GLY A 35 17.76 -2.14 -31.34
C GLY A 35 17.53 -2.05 -32.83
N ILE A 36 17.41 -0.80 -33.30
CA ILE A 36 17.68 -0.34 -34.66
C ILE A 36 18.15 1.13 -34.55
N ASP A 37 19.31 1.34 -35.15
CA ASP A 37 19.94 2.52 -35.72
C ASP A 37 19.67 3.96 -35.22
N SER A 38 20.79 4.61 -34.89
CA SER A 38 20.93 6.04 -34.70
C SER A 38 20.89 6.78 -36.04
N ASN A 39 19.70 7.22 -36.48
CA ASN A 39 19.50 8.43 -37.30
C ASN A 39 18.02 8.61 -37.67
N SER A 40 17.21 9.18 -36.77
CA SER A 40 16.05 9.97 -37.19
C SER A 40 15.78 11.10 -36.20
N LYS A 41 16.04 12.34 -36.64
CA LYS A 41 15.52 13.53 -35.99
C LYS A 41 14.04 13.61 -36.31
N THR A 42 13.17 13.31 -35.36
CA THR A 42 11.76 13.72 -35.42
C THR A 42 11.48 14.70 -34.28
N VAL A 43 11.28 15.95 -34.68
CA VAL A 43 10.89 17.07 -33.85
C VAL A 43 9.44 16.86 -33.42
N PHE A 44 9.19 16.49 -32.16
CA PHE A 44 7.88 16.67 -31.56
C PHE A 44 7.81 18.07 -30.96
N SER A 45 7.28 19.01 -31.74
CA SER A 45 6.86 20.31 -31.24
C SER A 45 5.61 20.14 -30.39
N ASN A 46 5.70 20.52 -29.12
CA ASN A 46 4.56 20.69 -28.21
C ASN A 46 3.64 21.79 -28.78
N LYS A 47 2.65 21.39 -29.57
CA LYS A 47 1.60 22.29 -30.02
C LYS A 47 0.54 22.38 -28.93
N VAL A 48 0.53 23.56 -28.29
CA VAL A 48 -0.50 24.08 -27.39
C VAL A 48 -1.89 23.67 -27.89
N ILE A 49 -2.62 22.87 -27.11
CA ILE A 49 -4.03 22.58 -27.37
C ILE A 49 -4.82 23.76 -26.80
N SER A 50 -5.51 24.47 -27.70
CA SER A 50 -6.32 25.65 -27.42
C SER A 50 -7.61 25.31 -26.66
N GLU A 51 -8.05 26.26 -25.83
CA GLU A 51 -9.17 26.23 -24.87
C GLU A 51 -10.60 26.11 -25.46
N GLN A 52 -10.80 25.47 -26.62
CA GLN A 52 -12.13 25.44 -27.24
C GLN A 52 -12.52 24.05 -27.77
N ALA A 53 -12.68 23.08 -26.87
CA ALA A 53 -13.43 21.85 -27.12
C ALA A 53 -13.80 21.14 -25.79
N PHE A 54 -14.71 21.72 -25.00
CA PHE A 54 -15.36 21.01 -23.90
C PHE A 54 -16.88 21.14 -24.03
N ASN A 55 -17.42 20.56 -25.09
CA ASN A 55 -18.81 20.15 -25.14
C ASN A 55 -18.86 18.89 -26.01
N VAL A 56 -19.73 17.96 -25.61
CA VAL A 56 -19.97 16.63 -26.18
C VAL A 56 -19.02 15.54 -25.68
N TYR A 57 -19.38 14.88 -24.57
CA TYR A 57 -19.85 13.48 -24.52
C TYR A 57 -19.85 13.03 -23.06
N THR A 58 -20.95 12.41 -22.63
CA THR A 58 -21.04 11.57 -21.42
C THR A 58 -20.23 10.27 -21.57
N SER A 59 -19.08 10.33 -22.24
CA SER A 59 -18.06 9.29 -22.15
C SER A 59 -17.49 9.38 -20.74
N GLY A 60 -17.72 8.33 -19.95
CA GLY A 60 -17.48 8.31 -18.51
C GLY A 60 -16.14 8.96 -18.14
N LEU A 61 -16.20 9.89 -17.18
CA LEU A 61 -15.00 10.46 -16.58
C LEU A 61 -14.08 9.32 -16.12
N ILE A 62 -12.80 9.41 -16.49
CA ILE A 62 -11.79 8.43 -16.09
C ILE A 62 -10.88 9.11 -15.09
N ALA A 63 -10.81 8.57 -13.87
CA ALA A 63 -9.88 9.06 -12.86
C ALA A 63 -8.42 8.91 -13.34
N PRO A 64 -7.52 9.82 -12.94
CA PRO A 64 -6.11 9.71 -13.28
C PRO A 64 -5.52 8.42 -12.70
N LYS A 65 -4.81 7.67 -13.54
CA LYS A 65 -4.09 6.45 -13.13
C LYS A 65 -2.65 6.81 -12.73
N VAL A 66 -2.52 7.56 -11.64
CA VAL A 66 -1.20 7.84 -11.03
C VAL A 66 -0.96 6.80 -9.94
N GLU A 67 0.22 6.18 -9.97
CA GLU A 67 0.69 5.29 -8.91
C GLU A 67 1.53 6.11 -7.90
N PRO A 68 1.51 5.77 -6.60
CA PRO A 68 2.42 6.36 -5.62
C PRO A 68 3.86 6.03 -5.97
N GLU A 69 4.75 6.96 -5.63
CA GLU A 69 6.17 6.73 -5.81
C GLU A 69 6.67 5.69 -4.80
N ILE A 70 7.60 4.87 -5.27
CA ILE A 70 8.17 3.73 -4.56
C ILE A 70 9.62 4.12 -4.23
N THR A 71 9.85 4.63 -3.02
CA THR A 71 11.20 5.00 -2.57
C THR A 71 11.81 3.87 -1.74
N SER A 72 12.88 3.26 -2.26
CA SER A 72 13.58 2.21 -1.52
C SER A 72 14.31 2.80 -0.32
N ILE A 73 14.22 2.11 0.82
CA ILE A 73 14.93 2.50 2.04
C ILE A 73 16.40 2.14 1.90
N LYS A 74 17.30 3.08 2.21
CA LYS A 74 18.74 2.88 2.09
C LYS A 74 19.21 1.78 3.06
N GLY A 75 19.95 0.79 2.55
CA GLY A 75 20.40 -0.38 3.30
C GLY A 75 19.41 -1.53 3.32
N SER A 76 18.18 -1.35 2.79
CA SER A 76 17.18 -2.42 2.73
C SER A 76 17.43 -3.43 1.60
N GLU A 77 18.20 -3.04 0.58
CA GLU A 77 18.57 -3.88 -0.55
C GLU A 77 19.41 -5.11 -0.15
N LYS A 78 20.08 -5.05 0.99
CA LYS A 78 20.85 -6.17 1.56
C LYS A 78 20.13 -6.90 2.69
N ALA A 79 19.00 -6.37 3.15
CA ALA A 79 18.34 -6.81 4.38
C ALA A 79 17.67 -8.19 4.24
N ASN A 80 17.13 -8.51 3.06
CA ASN A 80 16.26 -9.67 2.83
C ASN A 80 15.16 -9.78 3.91
N ILE A 81 14.01 -9.19 3.62
CA ILE A 81 12.88 -9.03 4.56
C ILE A 81 11.73 -9.99 4.23
N ASN A 82 11.97 -11.06 3.48
CA ASN A 82 10.92 -12.01 3.08
C ASN A 82 10.17 -12.57 4.30
N SER A 83 10.92 -12.70 5.40
CA SER A 83 10.47 -13.18 6.69
C SER A 83 10.65 -12.12 7.80
N GLY A 84 10.75 -10.84 7.42
CA GLY A 84 11.00 -9.74 8.34
C GLY A 84 9.74 -9.14 8.97
N PHE A 85 9.93 -8.18 9.86
CA PHE A 85 8.86 -7.38 10.45
C PHE A 85 9.24 -5.91 10.51
N ILE A 86 8.25 -5.02 10.62
CA ILE A 86 8.45 -3.59 10.90
C ILE A 86 7.55 -3.22 12.07
N GLU A 87 8.14 -2.73 13.15
CA GLU A 87 7.41 -2.32 14.35
C GLU A 87 7.90 -0.98 14.89
N LYS A 88 6.95 -0.11 15.24
CA LYS A 88 7.26 1.12 15.96
C LYS A 88 7.06 0.89 17.44
N ILE A 89 8.13 1.04 18.21
CA ILE A 89 8.14 0.85 19.65
C ILE A 89 8.90 2.03 20.27
N ASN A 90 8.27 2.72 21.22
CA ASN A 90 8.85 3.86 21.94
C ASN A 90 9.46 4.93 21.02
N GLY A 91 8.77 5.27 19.93
CA GLY A 91 9.23 6.28 18.97
C GLY A 91 10.27 5.78 17.96
N VAL A 92 10.81 4.58 18.12
CA VAL A 92 11.82 4.00 17.23
C VAL A 92 11.16 2.99 16.29
N ILE A 93 11.50 3.05 15.01
CA ILE A 93 11.07 2.09 14.02
C ILE A 93 12.12 0.98 13.94
N TYR A 94 11.73 -0.23 14.30
CA TYR A 94 12.57 -1.42 14.21
C TYR A 94 12.21 -2.25 13.00
N VAL A 95 13.23 -2.85 12.40
CA VAL A 95 13.13 -3.71 11.23
C VAL A 95 13.83 -5.03 11.52
N GLY A 96 13.07 -6.12 11.55
CA GLY A 96 13.62 -7.48 11.58
C GLY A 96 14.04 -7.92 10.18
N THR A 97 15.26 -8.43 10.05
CA THR A 97 15.84 -8.87 8.78
C THR A 97 16.34 -10.31 8.88
N GLU A 98 16.28 -11.08 7.79
CA GLU A 98 16.67 -12.51 7.78
C GLU A 98 18.19 -12.70 7.92
N LYS A 99 18.99 -11.77 7.37
CA LYS A 99 20.45 -11.94 7.27
C LYS A 99 21.28 -10.82 7.91
N ASN A 100 20.65 -9.83 8.55
CA ASN A 100 21.38 -8.73 9.20
C ASN A 100 20.75 -8.34 10.55
N GLY A 101 20.04 -9.29 11.18
CA GLY A 101 19.41 -9.15 12.47
C GLY A 101 18.39 -8.01 12.59
N LEU A 102 18.32 -7.42 13.78
CA LEU A 102 17.41 -6.33 14.12
C LEU A 102 18.06 -4.97 13.83
N LYS A 103 17.40 -4.14 13.03
CA LYS A 103 17.86 -2.79 12.64
C LYS A 103 16.89 -1.71 13.10
N LYS A 104 17.37 -0.47 13.19
CA LYS A 104 16.56 0.74 13.35
C LYS A 104 16.42 1.44 12.01
N LEU A 105 15.24 1.95 11.71
CA LEU A 105 15.03 2.88 10.60
C LEU A 105 15.11 4.31 11.13
N VAL A 106 16.14 5.05 10.70
CA VAL A 106 16.39 6.43 11.10
C VAL A 106 16.63 7.25 9.83
N ASN A 107 15.86 8.32 9.64
CA ASN A 107 16.00 9.24 8.50
C ASN A 107 16.04 8.54 7.13
N GLY A 108 15.19 7.53 6.91
CA GLY A 108 15.14 6.79 5.65
C GLY A 108 16.29 5.80 5.41
N GLN A 109 17.10 5.53 6.43
CA GLN A 109 18.22 4.58 6.38
C GLN A 109 18.11 3.52 7.48
N LEU A 110 18.39 2.26 7.13
CA LEU A 110 18.56 1.20 8.12
C LEU A 110 19.95 1.28 8.75
N ILE A 111 19.97 1.34 10.08
CA ILE A 111 21.18 1.34 10.91
C ILE A 111 21.10 0.19 11.94
N ASN A 112 22.24 -0.26 12.44
CA ASN A 112 22.34 -1.27 13.50
C ASN A 112 21.83 -0.70 14.84
N LEU A 113 21.64 -1.57 15.84
CA LEU A 113 21.11 -1.15 17.16
C LEU A 113 22.02 -0.16 17.89
N ASP A 114 23.34 -0.28 17.70
CA ASP A 114 24.39 0.62 18.19
C ASP A 114 24.54 1.91 17.37
N GLY A 115 23.80 2.03 16.26
CA GLY A 115 23.81 3.20 15.39
C GLY A 115 24.78 3.13 14.21
N THR A 116 25.55 2.05 14.05
CA THR A 116 26.46 1.90 12.92
C THR A 116 25.75 1.40 11.65
N THR A 117 26.47 1.34 10.54
CA THR A 117 25.95 0.84 9.25
C THR A 117 26.78 -0.31 8.67
N ASP A 118 27.80 -0.75 9.39
CA ASP A 118 28.72 -1.79 8.97
C ASP A 118 28.09 -3.19 9.11
N GLN A 119 28.63 -4.14 8.35
CA GLN A 119 28.11 -5.51 8.28
C GLN A 119 28.69 -6.42 9.38
N ALA A 120 29.69 -5.97 10.12
CA ALA A 120 30.41 -6.80 11.10
C ALA A 120 29.60 -7.09 12.37
N HIS A 121 28.53 -6.35 12.62
CA HIS A 121 27.66 -6.53 13.79
C HIS A 121 26.45 -7.42 13.49
N GLU A 122 26.69 -8.60 12.90
CA GLU A 122 25.71 -9.69 12.97
C GLU A 122 25.73 -10.25 14.39
N THR A 123 24.63 -10.14 15.14
CA THR A 123 24.58 -10.76 16.48
C THR A 123 23.43 -11.73 16.67
N VAL A 124 22.26 -11.53 16.04
CA VAL A 124 21.12 -12.45 16.19
C VAL A 124 20.20 -12.43 14.95
N ASP A 125 19.93 -13.59 14.36
CA ASP A 125 18.91 -13.76 13.31
C ASP A 125 17.51 -13.65 13.92
N VAL A 126 16.73 -12.70 13.40
CA VAL A 126 15.34 -12.42 13.81
C VAL A 126 14.34 -12.68 12.67
N GLY A 127 14.79 -13.30 11.58
CA GLY A 127 13.94 -13.79 10.50
C GLY A 127 12.89 -14.76 11.01
N ASP A 128 11.67 -14.61 10.51
CA ASP A 128 10.49 -15.38 10.93
C ASP A 128 10.15 -15.25 12.43
N GLY A 129 10.75 -14.26 13.09
CA GLY A 129 10.50 -13.91 14.47
C GLY A 129 9.37 -12.89 14.64
N PHE A 130 9.40 -12.21 15.77
CA PHE A 130 8.46 -11.15 16.10
C PHE A 130 9.15 -10.12 16.99
N MET A 131 8.55 -8.93 17.07
CA MET A 131 8.91 -7.94 18.07
C MET A 131 7.64 -7.31 18.64
N LYS A 132 7.56 -7.19 19.97
CA LYS A 132 6.36 -6.68 20.64
C LYS A 132 6.71 -6.05 21.97
N GLU A 133 6.17 -4.87 22.22
CA GLU A 133 6.19 -4.26 23.55
C GLU A 133 4.99 -4.77 24.37
N ILE A 134 5.28 -5.23 25.58
CA ILE A 134 4.32 -5.70 26.58
C ILE A 134 4.79 -5.23 27.95
N ASP A 135 3.97 -4.40 28.60
CA ASP A 135 4.22 -3.88 29.95
C ASP A 135 5.58 -3.18 30.09
N GLY A 136 5.96 -2.39 29.08
CA GLY A 136 7.23 -1.67 29.02
C GLY A 136 8.43 -2.54 28.61
N VAL A 137 8.25 -3.86 28.45
CA VAL A 137 9.30 -4.77 28.01
C VAL A 137 9.14 -5.07 26.54
N VAL A 138 10.22 -4.91 25.79
CA VAL A 138 10.25 -5.17 24.35
C VAL A 138 10.78 -6.58 24.11
N TYR A 139 9.89 -7.51 23.80
CA TYR A 139 10.24 -8.89 23.49
C TYR A 139 10.57 -9.06 22.02
N VAL A 140 11.55 -9.93 21.75
CA VAL A 140 12.01 -10.27 20.40
C VAL A 140 12.09 -11.78 20.28
N GLY A 141 11.32 -12.36 19.36
CA GLY A 141 11.44 -13.75 18.96
C GLY A 141 12.57 -13.89 17.94
N THR A 142 13.48 -14.83 18.18
CA THR A 142 14.69 -15.00 17.38
C THR A 142 14.80 -16.42 16.84
N HIS A 143 15.49 -16.59 15.71
CA HIS A 143 15.63 -17.89 15.06
C HIS A 143 16.51 -18.84 15.88
N THR A 144 17.63 -18.35 16.42
CA THR A 144 18.66 -19.18 17.06
C THR A 144 18.69 -19.09 18.59
N ASN A 145 18.22 -17.98 19.17
CA ASN A 145 18.41 -17.68 20.61
C ASN A 145 17.12 -17.75 21.43
N GLY A 146 16.01 -18.18 20.81
CA GLY A 146 14.71 -18.28 21.46
C GLY A 146 14.07 -16.91 21.71
N LEU A 147 13.44 -16.75 22.87
CA LEU A 147 12.83 -15.49 23.30
C LEU A 147 13.88 -14.59 23.95
N MET A 148 14.03 -13.38 23.42
CA MET A 148 14.91 -12.33 23.94
C MET A 148 14.09 -11.10 24.34
N LYS A 149 14.70 -10.18 25.06
CA LYS A 149 14.18 -8.83 25.31
C LYS A 149 15.20 -7.78 24.90
N LEU A 150 14.74 -6.63 24.42
CA LEU A 150 15.56 -5.47 24.15
C LEU A 150 15.69 -4.64 25.45
N GLU A 151 16.90 -4.56 25.98
CA GLU A 151 17.24 -3.88 27.22
C GLU A 151 18.50 -3.04 26.99
N ASN A 152 18.41 -1.72 27.26
CA ASN A 152 19.51 -0.78 27.06
C ASN A 152 20.14 -0.84 25.63
N GLY A 153 19.29 -1.08 24.62
CA GLY A 153 19.73 -1.19 23.23
C GLY A 153 20.35 -2.54 22.83
N GLN A 154 20.39 -3.51 23.73
CA GLN A 154 20.95 -4.84 23.48
C GLN A 154 19.89 -5.94 23.64
N LEU A 155 20.06 -7.05 22.92
CA LEU A 155 19.20 -8.22 23.07
C LEU A 155 19.73 -9.11 24.20
N VAL A 156 18.90 -9.31 25.22
CA VAL A 156 19.20 -10.15 26.39
C VAL A 156 18.29 -11.38 26.34
N SER A 157 18.84 -12.58 26.57
CA SER A 157 18.07 -13.83 26.57
C SER A 157 17.04 -13.85 27.71
N VAL A 158 15.81 -14.26 27.39
CA VAL A 158 14.74 -14.52 28.37
C VAL A 158 14.58 -16.04 28.53
N ASP A 159 14.37 -16.76 27.43
CA ASP A 159 14.18 -18.21 27.43
C ASP A 159 14.72 -18.80 26.10
N LYS A 160 15.44 -19.93 26.17
CA LYS A 160 16.04 -20.57 24.99
C LYS A 160 15.06 -21.40 24.16
N THR A 161 13.79 -21.47 24.55
CA THR A 161 12.77 -22.21 23.79
C THR A 161 12.65 -21.64 22.39
N ASN A 162 12.57 -22.53 21.40
CA ASN A 162 12.45 -22.16 20.01
C ASN A 162 11.10 -21.48 19.72
N VAL A 163 11.16 -20.20 19.38
CA VAL A 163 10.00 -19.34 19.07
C VAL A 163 9.98 -18.89 17.60
N ILE A 164 10.76 -19.54 16.72
CA ILE A 164 10.69 -19.27 15.29
C ILE A 164 9.28 -19.55 14.75
N TYR A 165 8.81 -18.68 13.84
CA TYR A 165 7.44 -18.66 13.33
C TYR A 165 6.38 -18.51 14.43
N GLY A 166 6.80 -18.07 15.62
CA GLY A 166 5.95 -17.90 16.78
C GLY A 166 5.27 -16.54 16.80
N PHE A 167 4.69 -16.23 17.95
CA PHE A 167 4.10 -14.94 18.25
C PHE A 167 4.19 -14.70 19.75
N ILE A 168 3.99 -13.45 20.16
CA ILE A 168 3.78 -13.08 21.56
C ILE A 168 2.63 -12.10 21.65
N GLU A 169 1.71 -12.32 22.59
CA GLU A 169 0.60 -11.40 22.84
C GLU A 169 0.18 -11.48 24.32
N LYS A 170 -0.10 -10.31 24.92
CA LYS A 170 -0.73 -10.23 26.23
C LYS A 170 -2.24 -10.20 26.09
N ILE A 171 -2.92 -11.15 26.71
CA ILE A 171 -4.39 -11.25 26.74
C ILE A 171 -4.82 -11.56 28.18
N ASP A 172 -5.72 -10.76 28.74
CA ASP A 172 -6.27 -10.96 30.09
C ASP A 172 -5.19 -11.18 31.17
N ASN A 173 -4.15 -10.32 31.12
CA ASN A 173 -2.97 -10.37 31.99
C ASN A 173 -2.07 -11.61 31.86
N VAL A 174 -2.30 -12.44 30.84
CA VAL A 174 -1.45 -13.58 30.51
C VAL A 174 -0.66 -13.27 29.25
N ILE A 175 0.66 -13.43 29.30
CA ILE A 175 1.53 -13.32 28.13
C ILE A 175 1.63 -14.70 27.49
N TYR A 176 0.98 -14.86 26.33
CA TYR A 176 1.02 -16.08 25.54
C TYR A 176 2.15 -16.03 24.53
N VAL A 177 2.87 -17.15 24.39
CA VAL A 177 3.96 -17.29 23.43
C VAL A 177 3.71 -18.52 22.57
N GLY A 178 3.58 -18.30 21.26
CA GLY A 178 3.57 -19.37 20.28
C GLY A 178 4.99 -19.89 20.08
N THR A 179 5.18 -21.19 20.24
CA THR A 179 6.49 -21.84 20.07
C THR A 179 6.48 -22.78 18.87
N PHE A 180 7.67 -23.09 18.36
CA PHE A 180 7.81 -23.91 17.15
C PHE A 180 7.30 -25.34 17.34
N ASP A 181 7.67 -25.98 18.46
CA ASP A 181 7.46 -27.40 18.73
C ASP A 181 6.75 -27.69 20.05
N LYS A 182 6.66 -26.74 20.99
CA LYS A 182 6.00 -26.93 22.30
C LYS A 182 4.56 -26.43 22.35
N GLY A 183 4.02 -25.93 21.23
CA GLY A 183 2.67 -25.38 21.15
C GLY A 183 2.55 -24.00 21.79
N LEU A 184 1.39 -23.72 22.40
CA LEU A 184 1.14 -22.46 23.09
C LEU A 184 1.69 -22.52 24.53
N MET A 185 2.57 -21.60 24.89
CA MET A 185 3.16 -21.47 26.22
C MET A 185 2.75 -20.14 26.86
N LYS A 186 2.95 -20.02 28.18
CA LYS A 186 2.78 -18.78 28.94
C LYS A 186 4.15 -18.29 29.39
N LEU A 187 4.40 -16.98 29.29
CA LEU A 187 5.54 -16.35 29.94
C LEU A 187 5.17 -16.00 31.38
N GLU A 188 5.89 -16.59 32.34
CA GLU A 188 5.66 -16.43 33.78
C GLU A 188 7.01 -16.33 34.49
N ASN A 189 7.20 -15.26 35.28
CA ASN A 189 8.45 -15.00 36.02
C ASN A 189 9.71 -15.12 35.15
N GLY A 190 9.64 -14.59 33.92
CA GLY A 190 10.75 -14.61 32.96
C GLY A 190 11.04 -15.96 32.31
N LYS A 191 10.16 -16.96 32.45
CA LYS A 191 10.33 -18.30 31.85
C LYS A 191 9.09 -18.72 31.07
N LEU A 192 9.29 -19.52 30.03
CA LEU A 192 8.19 -20.13 29.30
C LEU A 192 7.73 -21.41 30.00
N VAL A 193 6.49 -21.39 30.48
CA VAL A 193 5.84 -22.52 31.13
C VAL A 193 4.73 -23.09 30.25
N LYS A 194 4.52 -24.40 30.34
CA LYS A 194 3.47 -25.09 29.58
C LYS A 194 2.09 -24.64 30.06
N LEU A 195 1.18 -24.48 29.12
CA LEU A 195 -0.22 -24.19 29.42
C LEU A 195 -0.97 -25.50 29.71
N ALA A 196 -1.48 -25.67 30.93
CA ALA A 196 -1.99 -26.95 31.43
C ALA A 196 -3.17 -27.54 30.61
N ASN A 197 -4.01 -26.68 30.04
CA ASN A 197 -5.18 -27.05 29.22
C ASN A 197 -4.90 -27.01 27.71
N TRP A 198 -3.65 -26.85 27.29
CA TRP A 198 -3.31 -26.83 25.87
C TRP A 198 -3.55 -28.22 25.23
N PRO A 199 -4.26 -28.31 24.09
CA PRO A 199 -4.58 -29.60 23.48
C PRO A 199 -3.34 -30.40 23.08
N LEU A 200 -3.43 -31.70 23.28
CA LEU A 200 -2.46 -32.66 22.75
C LEU A 200 -3.07 -33.37 21.53
N VAL A 201 -2.24 -33.64 20.54
CA VAL A 201 -2.58 -34.37 19.32
C VAL A 201 -1.69 -35.60 19.19
N ARG A 202 -2.28 -36.71 18.74
CA ARG A 202 -1.51 -37.94 18.48
C ARG A 202 -0.74 -37.79 17.18
N ARG A 203 0.58 -37.91 17.24
CA ARG A 203 1.46 -37.95 16.06
C ARG A 203 2.29 -39.22 16.11
N LEU A 204 2.08 -40.10 15.13
CA LEU A 204 2.64 -41.46 15.12
C LEU A 204 2.27 -42.21 16.41
N ILE A 205 3.26 -42.43 17.29
CA ILE A 205 3.14 -43.21 18.53
C ILE A 205 3.18 -42.35 19.81
N LYS A 206 3.24 -41.01 19.71
CA LYS A 206 3.33 -40.11 20.87
C LYS A 206 2.24 -39.04 20.84
N MET A 207 1.86 -38.57 22.02
CA MET A 207 1.04 -37.37 22.19
C MET A 207 1.97 -36.16 22.20
N GLU A 208 1.70 -35.19 21.32
CA GLU A 208 2.49 -33.96 21.20
C GLU A 208 1.57 -32.75 21.39
N PRO A 209 2.09 -31.61 21.89
CA PRO A 209 1.35 -30.36 21.92
C PRO A 209 0.82 -29.99 20.54
N LEU A 210 -0.40 -29.48 20.47
CA LEU A 210 -0.92 -28.93 19.24
C LEU A 210 -0.01 -27.77 18.78
N GLN A 211 0.46 -27.81 17.54
CA GLN A 211 1.42 -26.85 17.02
C GLN A 211 0.76 -25.52 16.68
N VAL A 212 1.44 -24.42 17.01
CA VAL A 212 1.00 -23.04 16.72
C VAL A 212 2.03 -22.23 15.92
N SER A 213 3.07 -22.89 15.42
CA SER A 213 4.02 -22.29 14.49
C SER A 213 3.29 -21.80 13.24
N HIS A 214 3.65 -20.60 12.78
CA HIS A 214 2.95 -19.85 11.73
C HIS A 214 1.48 -19.51 12.05
N GLY A 215 1.11 -19.59 13.32
CA GLY A 215 -0.21 -19.29 13.82
C GLY A 215 -0.33 -17.87 14.35
N PHE A 216 -1.36 -17.64 15.15
CA PHE A 216 -1.60 -16.38 15.83
C PHE A 216 -2.42 -16.64 17.09
N ILE A 217 -2.46 -15.66 17.99
CA ILE A 217 -3.46 -15.57 19.05
C ILE A 217 -4.06 -14.17 19.05
N LYS A 218 -5.38 -14.07 19.19
CA LYS A 218 -6.05 -12.77 19.28
C LYS A 218 -7.33 -12.85 20.10
N LYS A 219 -7.53 -11.85 20.98
CA LYS A 219 -8.83 -11.61 21.60
C LYS A 219 -9.67 -10.69 20.71
N ILE A 220 -10.83 -11.16 20.30
CA ILE A 220 -11.80 -10.42 19.47
C ILE A 220 -13.17 -10.60 20.13
N ASP A 221 -13.81 -9.49 20.48
CA ASP A 221 -15.16 -9.48 21.06
C ASP A 221 -15.31 -10.41 22.26
N GLY A 222 -14.30 -10.39 23.15
CA GLY A 222 -14.26 -11.22 24.36
C GLY A 222 -13.76 -12.65 24.15
N VAL A 223 -13.68 -13.14 22.91
CA VAL A 223 -13.27 -14.51 22.58
C VAL A 223 -11.79 -14.56 22.19
N ILE A 224 -11.03 -15.50 22.76
CA ILE A 224 -9.63 -15.72 22.40
C ILE A 224 -9.57 -16.76 21.29
N TYR A 225 -9.13 -16.36 20.11
CA TYR A 225 -8.89 -17.23 18.96
C TYR A 225 -7.41 -17.58 18.85
N VAL A 226 -7.13 -18.84 18.53
CA VAL A 226 -5.77 -19.32 18.24
C VAL A 226 -5.76 -19.97 16.86
N GLY A 227 -4.91 -19.48 15.98
CA GLY A 227 -4.60 -20.12 14.71
C GLY A 227 -3.56 -21.21 14.92
N THR A 228 -3.84 -22.43 14.47
CA THR A 228 -2.97 -23.60 14.70
C THR A 228 -2.41 -24.15 13.39
N TYR A 229 -1.23 -24.76 13.48
CA TYR A 229 -0.61 -25.45 12.36
C TYR A 229 -1.42 -26.71 12.05
N LYS A 230 -2.02 -26.77 10.84
CA LYS A 230 -2.82 -27.89 10.29
C LYS A 230 -4.16 -28.21 10.96
N ASN A 231 -4.45 -27.73 12.17
CA ASN A 231 -5.72 -28.03 12.86
C ASN A 231 -6.74 -26.89 12.77
N GLY A 232 -6.38 -25.79 12.12
CA GLY A 232 -7.25 -24.66 11.84
C GLY A 232 -7.40 -23.70 13.00
N LEU A 233 -8.58 -23.08 13.12
CA LEU A 233 -8.90 -22.10 14.13
C LEU A 233 -9.53 -22.79 15.34
N ILE A 234 -8.99 -22.52 16.52
CA ILE A 234 -9.57 -22.90 17.81
C ILE A 234 -9.90 -21.64 18.62
N LYS A 235 -10.80 -21.74 19.60
CA LYS A 235 -11.07 -20.66 20.57
C LYS A 235 -10.94 -21.17 22.00
N LEU A 236 -10.56 -20.29 22.93
CA LEU A 236 -10.68 -20.55 24.35
C LEU A 236 -12.12 -20.23 24.79
N GLU A 237 -12.84 -21.25 25.23
CA GLU A 237 -14.21 -21.16 25.73
C GLU A 237 -14.32 -21.95 27.02
N ASN A 238 -14.79 -21.32 28.10
CA ASN A 238 -14.93 -21.95 29.43
C ASN A 238 -13.65 -22.66 29.90
N GLY A 239 -12.49 -22.04 29.68
CA GLY A 239 -11.19 -22.60 30.05
C GLY A 239 -10.74 -23.80 29.21
N LYS A 240 -11.40 -24.09 28.08
CA LYS A 240 -11.00 -25.17 27.17
C LYS A 240 -10.80 -24.64 25.76
N PHE A 241 -9.82 -25.20 25.06
CA PHE A 241 -9.63 -24.91 23.64
C PHE A 241 -10.54 -25.80 22.79
N VAL A 242 -11.44 -25.19 22.02
CA VAL A 242 -12.41 -25.89 21.18
C VAL A 242 -12.22 -25.50 19.72
N SER A 243 -12.40 -26.47 18.80
CA SER A 243 -12.29 -26.21 17.36
C SER A 243 -13.44 -25.32 16.88
N VAL A 244 -13.11 -24.30 16.11
CA VAL A 244 -14.07 -23.37 15.46
C VAL A 244 -14.17 -23.70 13.98
N ASP A 245 -13.02 -23.82 13.31
CA ASP A 245 -12.92 -24.04 11.87
C ASP A 245 -11.68 -24.89 11.57
N LYS A 246 -11.78 -25.84 10.64
CA LYS A 246 -10.66 -26.72 10.25
C LYS A 246 -9.85 -26.17 9.08
N THR A 247 -10.21 -24.99 8.56
CA THR A 247 -9.51 -24.31 7.47
C THR A 247 -8.06 -24.07 7.86
N ASN A 248 -7.16 -24.35 6.93
CA ASN A 248 -5.73 -24.16 7.16
C ASN A 248 -5.40 -22.65 7.32
N VAL A 249 -5.08 -22.24 8.54
CA VAL A 249 -4.68 -20.88 8.90
C VAL A 249 -3.15 -20.70 8.97
N PHE A 250 -2.38 -21.60 8.35
CA PHE A 250 -0.93 -21.49 8.23
C PHE A 250 -0.50 -20.17 7.57
N ASN A 251 0.34 -19.38 8.25
CA ASN A 251 0.69 -18.00 7.85
C ASN A 251 -0.54 -17.13 7.62
N GLY A 252 -1.61 -17.40 8.36
CA GLY A 252 -2.85 -16.66 8.35
C GLY A 252 -2.88 -15.58 9.41
N PHE A 253 -4.03 -14.93 9.54
CA PHE A 253 -4.30 -13.95 10.58
C PHE A 253 -5.77 -14.00 10.95
N ILE A 254 -6.11 -13.40 12.09
CA ILE A 254 -7.46 -12.96 12.39
C ILE A 254 -7.41 -11.49 12.83
N LYS A 255 -8.30 -10.65 12.30
CA LYS A 255 -8.32 -9.22 12.63
C LYS A 255 -9.72 -8.65 12.50
N LYS A 256 -10.11 -7.81 13.46
CA LYS A 256 -11.33 -7.02 13.38
C LYS A 256 -11.02 -5.67 12.75
N ILE A 257 -11.75 -5.30 11.70
CA ILE A 257 -11.66 -4.00 11.01
C ILE A 257 -13.10 -3.52 10.81
N ASP A 258 -13.40 -2.30 11.25
CA ASP A 258 -14.72 -1.65 11.09
C ASP A 258 -15.89 -2.59 11.46
N ASN A 259 -15.77 -3.23 12.63
CA ASN A 259 -16.71 -4.22 13.18
C ASN A 259 -16.81 -5.57 12.47
N VAL A 260 -16.09 -5.79 11.36
CA VAL A 260 -16.06 -7.08 10.65
C VAL A 260 -14.80 -7.85 11.06
N VAL A 261 -14.98 -9.13 11.39
CA VAL A 261 -13.85 -10.03 11.71
C VAL A 261 -13.41 -10.74 10.43
N TYR A 262 -12.18 -10.48 10.01
CA TYR A 262 -11.55 -11.13 8.87
C TYR A 262 -10.58 -12.20 9.31
N MET A 263 -10.49 -13.27 8.53
CA MET A 263 -9.52 -14.33 8.68
C MET A 263 -8.78 -14.54 7.35
N GLY A 264 -7.46 -14.41 7.39
CA GLY A 264 -6.60 -14.78 6.27
C GLY A 264 -6.25 -16.26 6.35
N THR A 265 -6.40 -16.98 5.25
CA THR A 265 -6.21 -18.44 5.22
C THR A 265 -5.32 -18.88 4.08
N ASN A 266 -4.68 -20.03 4.27
CA ASN A 266 -3.94 -20.71 3.22
C ASN A 266 -4.95 -21.44 2.32
N ARG A 267 -4.95 -21.13 1.02
CA ARG A 267 -5.82 -21.67 -0.05
C ARG A 267 -7.27 -21.17 -0.11
N ASN A 268 -7.89 -20.80 1.01
CA ASN A 268 -9.26 -20.27 1.01
C ASN A 268 -9.31 -18.73 0.91
N GLY A 269 -8.14 -18.08 0.96
CA GLY A 269 -7.97 -16.64 0.79
C GLY A 269 -8.51 -15.83 1.97
N LEU A 270 -9.18 -14.71 1.68
CA LEU A 270 -9.80 -13.88 2.71
C LEU A 270 -11.16 -14.46 3.07
N MET A 271 -11.42 -14.61 4.36
CA MET A 271 -12.73 -14.97 4.88
C MET A 271 -13.22 -13.88 5.84
N LYS A 272 -14.54 -13.72 5.97
CA LYS A 272 -15.16 -12.85 6.97
C LYS A 272 -16.11 -13.65 7.86
N LEU A 273 -16.22 -13.27 9.13
CA LEU A 273 -17.16 -13.86 10.06
C LEU A 273 -18.55 -13.27 9.81
N GLU A 274 -19.51 -14.10 9.42
CA GLU A 274 -20.91 -13.76 9.24
C GLU A 274 -21.78 -14.81 9.93
N ASN A 275 -22.70 -14.36 10.78
CA ASN A 275 -23.63 -15.24 11.51
C ASN A 275 -22.90 -16.41 12.23
N GLY A 276 -21.74 -16.12 12.83
CA GLY A 276 -20.92 -17.09 13.55
C GLY A 276 -20.12 -18.07 12.68
N LYS A 277 -20.11 -17.91 11.35
CA LYS A 277 -19.34 -18.75 10.42
C LYS A 277 -18.42 -17.92 9.54
N PHE A 278 -17.26 -18.47 9.20
CA PHE A 278 -16.37 -17.84 8.23
C PHE A 278 -16.83 -18.15 6.81
N VAL A 279 -17.12 -17.09 6.05
CA VAL A 279 -17.49 -17.17 4.63
C VAL A 279 -16.39 -16.56 3.77
N SER A 280 -16.16 -17.12 2.58
CA SER A 280 -15.11 -16.63 1.67
C SER A 280 -15.48 -15.26 1.10
N VAL A 281 -14.57 -14.31 1.22
CA VAL A 281 -14.61 -12.98 0.59
C VAL A 281 -13.86 -13.02 -0.75
N SER A 282 -12.72 -13.71 -0.78
CA SER A 282 -11.89 -13.83 -1.97
C SER A 282 -11.06 -15.10 -1.90
N LYS A 283 -10.88 -15.78 -3.05
CA LYS A 283 -9.96 -16.92 -3.20
C LYS A 283 -8.53 -16.50 -3.52
N ALA A 284 -8.24 -15.19 -3.57
CA ALA A 284 -6.89 -14.69 -3.73
C ALA A 284 -5.98 -15.33 -2.67
N ASN A 285 -4.77 -15.73 -3.06
CA ASN A 285 -3.87 -16.39 -2.12
C ASN A 285 -3.25 -15.37 -1.17
N ILE A 286 -3.80 -15.28 0.05
CA ILE A 286 -3.35 -14.41 1.15
C ILE A 286 -2.32 -15.13 2.03
N LYS A 287 -1.67 -16.20 1.54
CA LYS A 287 -0.57 -16.83 2.27
C LYS A 287 0.51 -15.79 2.58
N VAL A 288 0.84 -15.61 3.87
CA VAL A 288 1.79 -14.59 4.36
C VAL A 288 1.28 -13.14 4.19
N GLY A 289 -0.01 -12.96 3.95
CA GLY A 289 -0.61 -11.66 3.79
C GLY A 289 -1.03 -11.07 5.13
N PHE A 290 -1.06 -9.75 5.21
CA PHE A 290 -1.72 -9.01 6.28
C PHE A 290 -3.10 -8.54 5.79
N ILE A 291 -3.94 -8.10 6.72
CA ILE A 291 -5.00 -7.13 6.43
C ILE A 291 -4.80 -5.92 7.35
N THR A 292 -4.84 -4.72 6.79
CA THR A 292 -4.66 -3.50 7.58
C THR A 292 -5.43 -2.34 6.99
N LYS A 293 -5.88 -1.45 7.87
CA LYS A 293 -6.51 -0.20 7.47
C LYS A 293 -5.46 0.90 7.48
N VAL A 294 -5.44 1.70 6.42
CA VAL A 294 -4.47 2.76 6.13
C VAL A 294 -5.29 3.93 5.61
N GLY A 295 -5.49 4.94 6.47
CA GLY A 295 -6.59 5.89 6.31
C GLY A 295 -7.96 5.19 6.30
N ASP A 296 -8.80 5.49 5.30
CA ASP A 296 -10.11 4.85 5.13
C ASP A 296 -10.08 3.57 4.28
N VAL A 297 -8.91 3.19 3.76
CA VAL A 297 -8.77 2.06 2.84
C VAL A 297 -8.26 0.84 3.59
N VAL A 298 -8.90 -0.31 3.35
CA VAL A 298 -8.46 -1.59 3.90
C VAL A 298 -7.64 -2.32 2.85
N TYR A 299 -6.37 -2.55 3.14
CA TYR A 299 -5.44 -3.28 2.28
C TYR A 299 -5.25 -4.71 2.75
N ALA A 300 -5.07 -5.61 1.79
CA ALA A 300 -4.69 -6.99 2.01
C ALA A 300 -3.45 -7.34 1.17
N GLY A 301 -2.40 -7.82 1.83
CA GLY A 301 -1.23 -8.35 1.14
C GLY A 301 -1.56 -9.69 0.48
N THR A 302 -1.20 -9.88 -0.78
CA THR A 302 -1.36 -11.18 -1.44
C THR A 302 -0.08 -11.61 -2.13
N PHE A 303 0.16 -12.92 -2.15
CA PHE A 303 1.42 -13.45 -2.68
C PHE A 303 1.49 -13.36 -4.21
N LYS A 304 0.37 -13.58 -4.92
CA LYS A 304 0.34 -13.65 -6.39
C LYS A 304 -0.32 -12.47 -7.09
N ASN A 305 -1.24 -11.76 -6.43
CA ASN A 305 -2.05 -10.72 -7.06
C ASN A 305 -1.58 -9.31 -6.65
N GLY A 306 -0.41 -9.23 -6.00
CA GLY A 306 0.12 -7.99 -5.45
C GLY A 306 -0.65 -7.51 -4.22
N LEU A 307 -0.56 -6.22 -3.93
CA LEU A 307 -1.28 -5.59 -2.82
C LEU A 307 -2.70 -5.30 -3.30
N MET A 308 -3.68 -5.83 -2.57
CA MET A 308 -5.10 -5.66 -2.88
C MET A 308 -5.73 -4.68 -1.90
N LYS A 309 -6.84 -4.05 -2.29
CA LYS A 309 -7.70 -3.25 -1.42
C LYS A 309 -9.09 -3.87 -1.35
N LEU A 310 -9.75 -3.72 -0.20
CA LEU A 310 -11.11 -4.17 0.01
C LEU A 310 -12.07 -3.04 -0.41
N GLU A 311 -12.85 -3.30 -1.45
CA GLU A 311 -13.85 -2.37 -1.98
C GLU A 311 -15.18 -3.10 -2.11
N ASN A 312 -16.26 -2.49 -1.58
CA ASN A 312 -17.60 -3.06 -1.61
C ASN A 312 -17.65 -4.53 -1.12
N GLY A 313 -16.83 -4.84 -0.11
CA GLY A 313 -16.72 -6.18 0.47
C GLY A 313 -15.96 -7.21 -0.38
N GLN A 314 -15.26 -6.79 -1.45
CA GLN A 314 -14.44 -7.67 -2.29
C GLN A 314 -13.00 -7.15 -2.40
N LEU A 315 -12.05 -8.07 -2.59
CA LEU A 315 -10.66 -7.67 -2.86
C LEU A 315 -10.49 -7.34 -4.34
N VAL A 316 -10.02 -6.13 -4.62
CA VAL A 316 -9.59 -5.69 -5.95
C VAL A 316 -8.11 -5.32 -5.93
N ASN A 317 -7.45 -5.37 -7.09
CA ASN A 317 -6.03 -5.04 -7.17
C ASN A 317 -5.83 -3.54 -6.87
N ALA A 318 -4.98 -3.24 -5.88
CA ALA A 318 -4.46 -1.89 -5.68
C ALA A 318 -3.14 -1.76 -6.43
N PHE A 319 -2.21 -2.70 -6.22
CA PHE A 319 -0.88 -2.70 -6.85
C PHE A 319 -0.52 -4.09 -7.36
N PRO A 320 -0.76 -4.40 -8.65
CA PRO A 320 -0.53 -5.73 -9.19
C PRO A 320 0.95 -6.16 -9.14
N ASN A 321 1.87 -5.19 -9.14
CA ASN A 321 3.32 -5.43 -9.15
C ASN A 321 3.99 -5.34 -7.76
N ILE A 322 3.22 -5.01 -6.71
CA ILE A 322 3.75 -4.94 -5.34
C ILE A 322 3.30 -6.19 -4.59
N HIS A 323 4.15 -7.22 -4.59
CA HIS A 323 3.94 -8.40 -3.78
C HIS A 323 4.32 -8.09 -2.33
N ALA A 324 3.36 -7.59 -1.56
CA ALA A 324 3.56 -7.18 -0.18
C ALA A 324 3.32 -8.32 0.80
N LEU A 325 4.36 -8.65 1.57
CA LEU A 325 4.32 -9.58 2.71
C LEU A 325 4.04 -8.82 4.02
N LEU A 326 4.41 -7.54 4.08
CA LEU A 326 4.07 -6.62 5.16
C LEU A 326 3.66 -5.26 4.60
N MET A 327 2.78 -4.59 5.33
CA MET A 327 2.46 -3.18 5.20
C MET A 327 2.23 -2.62 6.59
N LYS A 328 2.90 -1.52 6.90
CA LYS A 328 2.79 -0.84 8.18
C LYS A 328 2.72 0.66 7.95
N GLU A 329 1.73 1.28 8.58
CA GLU A 329 1.71 2.72 8.72
C GLU A 329 2.50 3.10 9.98
N VAL A 330 3.47 3.99 9.82
CA VAL A 330 4.31 4.50 10.90
C VAL A 330 4.56 5.98 10.69
N ASP A 331 4.19 6.81 11.66
CA ASP A 331 4.36 8.27 11.60
C ASP A 331 3.76 8.96 10.36
N GLY A 332 2.61 8.43 9.91
CA GLY A 332 1.94 8.91 8.71
C GLY A 332 2.67 8.53 7.42
N GLU A 333 3.62 7.61 7.46
CA GLU A 333 4.27 7.03 6.29
C GLU A 333 3.88 5.57 6.15
N VAL A 334 3.77 5.09 4.91
CA VAL A 334 3.41 3.71 4.61
C VAL A 334 4.62 2.96 4.13
N TYR A 335 5.02 1.96 4.91
CA TYR A 335 6.10 1.05 4.59
C TYR A 335 5.53 -0.26 4.08
N VAL A 336 6.04 -0.74 2.95
CA VAL A 336 5.72 -2.05 2.40
C VAL A 336 6.99 -2.84 2.15
N SER A 337 6.97 -4.15 2.43
CA SER A 337 7.94 -5.03 1.81
C SER A 337 7.55 -5.20 0.35
N VAL A 338 8.48 -5.05 -0.58
CA VAL A 338 8.23 -5.40 -1.98
C VAL A 338 9.08 -6.61 -2.30
N PHE A 339 8.44 -7.75 -2.60
CA PHE A 339 9.13 -8.90 -3.15
C PHE A 339 9.19 -8.81 -4.68
N GLN A 340 10.40 -8.76 -5.23
CA GLN A 340 10.64 -8.89 -6.67
C GLN A 340 11.40 -10.18 -6.94
N ARG A 341 10.80 -11.04 -7.76
CA ARG A 341 11.38 -12.34 -8.13
C ARG A 341 12.74 -12.11 -8.81
N GLY A 342 13.80 -12.68 -8.23
CA GLY A 342 15.17 -12.54 -8.74
C GLY A 342 15.96 -11.32 -8.23
N VAL A 343 15.31 -10.37 -7.57
CA VAL A 343 15.96 -9.16 -6.99
C VAL A 343 16.02 -9.23 -5.46
N GLY A 344 15.16 -10.06 -4.85
CA GLY A 344 15.02 -10.13 -3.39
C GLY A 344 13.91 -9.20 -2.89
N SER A 345 13.74 -9.13 -1.57
CA SER A 345 12.79 -8.20 -0.95
C SER A 345 13.48 -7.00 -0.34
N LYS A 346 12.82 -5.85 -0.46
CA LYS A 346 13.27 -4.56 0.07
C LYS A 346 12.14 -3.82 0.76
N ILE A 347 12.49 -2.97 1.73
CA ILE A 347 11.51 -2.07 2.34
C ILE A 347 11.40 -0.86 1.43
N THR A 348 10.17 -0.51 1.11
CA THR A 348 9.87 0.68 0.33
C THR A 348 8.87 1.53 1.09
N LYS A 349 9.09 2.83 1.09
CA LYS A 349 8.08 3.82 1.44
C LYS A 349 7.18 4.09 0.23
N LEU A 350 5.87 4.06 0.42
CA LEU A 350 4.89 4.51 -0.57
C LEU A 350 4.63 6.00 -0.36
N ASP A 351 4.89 6.81 -1.38
CA ASP A 351 4.61 8.24 -1.38
C ASP A 351 3.40 8.57 -2.27
N PHE A 352 2.33 9.04 -1.65
CA PHE A 352 1.06 9.35 -2.31
C PHE A 352 0.95 10.81 -2.78
N THR A 353 2.02 11.62 -2.68
CA THR A 353 1.99 13.05 -3.00
C THR A 353 1.56 13.32 -4.44
N ASN A 354 2.12 12.60 -5.41
CA ASN A 354 1.76 12.76 -6.82
C ASN A 354 0.34 12.27 -7.12
N VAL A 355 -0.12 11.23 -6.42
CA VAL A 355 -1.50 10.72 -6.52
C VAL A 355 -2.47 11.79 -6.03
N ALA A 356 -2.19 12.37 -4.86
CA ALA A 356 -3.03 13.43 -4.28
C ALA A 356 -3.12 14.62 -5.23
N LYS A 357 -1.98 15.09 -5.73
CA LYS A 357 -1.93 16.19 -6.69
C LYS A 357 -2.77 15.91 -7.94
N ALA A 358 -2.60 14.74 -8.55
CA ALA A 358 -3.33 14.37 -9.77
C ALA A 358 -4.85 14.27 -9.53
N ASN A 359 -5.28 13.67 -8.42
CA ASN A 359 -6.69 13.57 -8.07
C ASN A 359 -7.31 14.94 -7.75
N GLN A 360 -6.57 15.82 -7.06
CA GLN A 360 -6.98 17.18 -6.77
C GLN A 360 -7.17 18.00 -8.06
N GLU A 361 -6.18 17.97 -8.95
CA GLU A 361 -6.25 18.64 -10.25
C GLU A 361 -7.42 18.09 -11.10
N PHE A 362 -7.65 16.78 -11.08
CA PHE A 362 -8.77 16.15 -11.77
C PHE A 362 -10.13 16.66 -11.26
N VAL A 363 -10.35 16.66 -9.94
CA VAL A 363 -11.60 17.16 -9.34
C VAL A 363 -11.77 18.66 -9.62
N GLN A 364 -10.71 19.45 -9.47
CA GLN A 364 -10.73 20.88 -9.73
C GLN A 364 -11.13 21.18 -11.17
N ASN A 365 -10.49 20.51 -12.13
CA ASN A 365 -10.78 20.71 -13.55
C ASN A 365 -12.18 20.21 -13.92
N THR A 366 -12.65 19.12 -13.30
CA THR A 366 -13.99 18.57 -13.53
C THR A 366 -15.08 19.58 -13.14
N PHE A 367 -14.91 20.28 -12.02
CA PHE A 367 -15.90 21.26 -11.51
C PHE A 367 -15.55 22.72 -11.81
N LYS A 368 -14.60 22.97 -12.71
CA LYS A 368 -14.27 24.32 -13.16
C LYS A 368 -15.35 24.79 -14.14
N ASN A 369 -16.19 25.73 -13.69
CA ASN A 369 -17.23 26.37 -14.50
C ASN A 369 -18.29 25.41 -15.07
N VAL A 370 -18.70 24.42 -14.29
CA VAL A 370 -19.75 23.47 -14.68
C VAL A 370 -21.10 24.18 -14.75
N LYS A 371 -21.95 23.83 -15.71
CA LYS A 371 -23.30 24.41 -15.83
C LYS A 371 -24.30 23.63 -14.97
N ILE A 372 -25.21 24.36 -14.32
CA ILE A 372 -26.37 23.73 -13.66
C ILE A 372 -27.28 23.13 -14.74
N LYS A 373 -27.63 21.85 -14.62
CA LYS A 373 -28.53 21.14 -15.55
C LYS A 373 -29.97 21.05 -15.06
N ASN A 374 -30.17 20.86 -13.76
CA ASN A 374 -31.48 20.55 -13.17
C ASN A 374 -31.94 21.63 -12.20
N GLN A 375 -31.94 22.89 -12.64
CA GLN A 375 -32.31 24.03 -11.80
C GLN A 375 -33.82 24.09 -11.48
N GLY A 376 -34.68 23.76 -12.45
CA GLY A 376 -36.13 23.97 -12.32
C GLY A 376 -36.44 25.44 -11.99
N SER A 377 -37.31 25.67 -11.01
CA SER A 377 -37.66 27.01 -10.51
C SER A 377 -36.81 27.45 -9.30
N LYS A 378 -35.80 26.67 -8.89
CA LYS A 378 -35.04 26.93 -7.66
C LYS A 378 -34.07 28.10 -7.82
N SER A 379 -33.90 28.85 -6.74
CA SER A 379 -32.86 29.86 -6.67
C SER A 379 -31.47 29.20 -6.55
N ILE A 380 -30.43 29.98 -6.84
CA ILE A 380 -29.04 29.52 -6.74
C ILE A 380 -28.69 29.18 -5.28
N SER A 381 -29.25 29.92 -4.32
CA SER A 381 -29.11 29.69 -2.89
C SER A 381 -29.77 28.38 -2.44
N ASP A 382 -30.97 28.07 -2.94
CA ASP A 382 -31.64 26.80 -2.64
C ASP A 382 -30.85 25.61 -3.17
N ILE A 383 -30.30 25.74 -4.38
CA ILE A 383 -29.47 24.69 -4.97
C ILE A 383 -28.18 24.50 -4.16
N ALA A 384 -27.50 25.60 -3.79
CA ALA A 384 -26.29 25.52 -2.97
C ALA A 384 -26.55 24.82 -1.63
N ASN A 385 -27.67 25.13 -0.96
CA ASN A 385 -28.06 24.50 0.31
C ASN A 385 -28.39 23.00 0.18
N GLU A 386 -28.74 22.52 -1.01
CA GLU A 386 -29.03 21.11 -1.27
C GLU A 386 -27.80 20.28 -1.64
N ILE A 387 -26.72 20.91 -2.12
CA ILE A 387 -25.48 20.19 -2.47
C ILE A 387 -24.68 19.91 -1.21
N LYS A 388 -24.79 18.67 -0.71
CA LYS A 388 -24.12 18.20 0.53
C LYS A 388 -23.33 16.91 0.35
N ASP A 389 -23.50 16.25 -0.78
CA ASP A 389 -22.91 14.94 -1.08
C ASP A 389 -22.76 14.72 -2.60
N LEU A 390 -22.21 13.57 -2.98
CA LEU A 390 -22.00 13.22 -4.39
C LEU A 390 -23.33 13.08 -5.16
N ALA A 391 -24.40 12.59 -4.52
CA ALA A 391 -25.68 12.35 -5.17
C ALA A 391 -26.39 13.67 -5.52
N SER A 392 -26.42 14.62 -4.60
CA SER A 392 -26.93 15.97 -4.80
C SER A 392 -26.06 16.75 -5.80
N LEU A 393 -24.73 16.60 -5.76
CA LEU A 393 -23.84 17.19 -6.75
C LEU A 393 -24.09 16.64 -8.16
N GLU A 394 -24.21 15.31 -8.31
CA GLU A 394 -24.55 14.65 -9.57
C GLU A 394 -25.92 15.10 -10.08
N LYS A 395 -26.93 15.21 -9.20
CA LYS A 395 -28.26 15.70 -9.53
C LYS A 395 -28.22 17.07 -10.22
N TYR A 396 -27.43 18.03 -9.71
CA TYR A 396 -27.44 19.40 -10.24
C TYR A 396 -26.47 19.65 -11.39
N THR A 397 -25.41 18.85 -11.50
CA THR A 397 -24.38 18.99 -12.55
C THR A 397 -24.54 17.99 -13.69
N GLY A 398 -25.22 16.86 -13.44
CA GLY A 398 -25.21 15.67 -14.27
C GLY A 398 -23.83 15.03 -14.39
N ILE A 399 -22.91 15.32 -13.47
CA ILE A 399 -21.55 14.76 -13.44
C ILE A 399 -21.48 13.71 -12.34
N LYS A 400 -21.26 12.47 -12.75
CA LYS A 400 -20.91 11.38 -11.86
C LYS A 400 -19.40 11.28 -11.76
N LEU A 401 -18.84 11.58 -10.58
CA LEU A 401 -17.41 11.37 -10.34
C LEU A 401 -17.09 9.87 -10.35
N PRO A 402 -16.01 9.45 -11.03
CA PRO A 402 -15.54 8.08 -10.95
C PRO A 402 -14.92 7.81 -9.58
N GLU A 403 -14.78 6.53 -9.24
CA GLU A 403 -13.89 6.13 -8.14
C GLU A 403 -12.47 6.61 -8.43
N MET A 404 -11.86 7.35 -7.50
CA MET A 404 -10.52 7.89 -7.65
C MET A 404 -9.47 6.89 -7.19
N ASN A 405 -8.32 6.89 -7.84
CA ASN A 405 -7.24 6.00 -7.46
C ASN A 405 -6.64 6.43 -6.12
N TYR A 406 -6.73 5.57 -5.09
CA TYR A 406 -6.23 5.83 -3.73
C TYR A 406 -6.75 7.10 -3.08
N SER A 407 -7.94 7.60 -3.46
CA SER A 407 -8.51 8.77 -2.79
C SER A 407 -10.01 8.65 -2.68
N THR A 408 -10.56 9.22 -1.62
CA THR A 408 -11.99 9.30 -1.40
C THR A 408 -12.44 10.76 -1.46
N ILE A 409 -13.71 10.95 -1.80
CA ILE A 409 -14.35 12.26 -1.66
C ILE A 409 -14.88 12.34 -0.22
N GLY A 410 -14.44 13.37 0.49
CA GLY A 410 -14.85 13.68 1.85
C GLY A 410 -16.08 14.60 1.87
N ALA A 411 -16.03 15.63 2.71
CA ALA A 411 -17.10 16.61 2.80
C ALA A 411 -17.29 17.38 1.48
N ILE A 412 -18.55 17.63 1.13
CA ILE A 412 -18.95 18.51 0.03
C ILE A 412 -19.81 19.62 0.61
N SER A 413 -19.50 20.86 0.29
CA SER A 413 -20.32 22.02 0.62
C SER A 413 -20.39 22.99 -0.54
N ALA A 414 -21.46 23.76 -0.62
CA ALA A 414 -21.68 24.74 -1.66
C ALA A 414 -22.19 26.05 -1.06
N THR A 415 -21.72 27.17 -1.59
CA THR A 415 -22.15 28.52 -1.20
C THR A 415 -22.59 29.28 -2.43
N ALA A 416 -23.79 29.86 -2.39
CA ALA A 416 -24.24 30.72 -3.48
C ALA A 416 -23.55 32.08 -3.40
N ASN A 417 -23.06 32.54 -4.55
CA ASN A 417 -22.43 33.84 -4.72
C ASN A 417 -23.38 34.75 -5.48
N SER A 418 -24.13 35.57 -4.74
CA SER A 418 -25.17 36.47 -5.28
C SER A 418 -24.61 37.51 -6.25
N THR A 419 -23.34 37.88 -6.12
CA THR A 419 -22.68 38.86 -6.99
C THR A 419 -22.37 38.29 -8.37
N THR A 420 -22.06 36.99 -8.44
CA THR A 420 -21.62 36.35 -9.68
C THR A 420 -22.64 35.38 -10.28
N GLY A 421 -23.79 35.17 -9.65
CA GLY A 421 -24.80 34.23 -10.12
C GLY A 421 -24.30 32.77 -10.14
N CYS A 422 -23.30 32.46 -9.32
CA CYS A 422 -22.62 31.16 -9.31
C CYS A 422 -22.72 30.49 -7.94
N ILE A 423 -22.42 29.19 -7.92
CA ILE A 423 -22.23 28.42 -6.70
C ILE A 423 -20.73 28.12 -6.59
N ASP A 424 -20.13 28.60 -5.51
CA ASP A 424 -18.78 28.24 -5.11
C ASP A 424 -18.86 26.89 -4.38
N LEU A 425 -18.20 25.89 -4.94
CA LEU A 425 -18.24 24.51 -4.46
C LEU A 425 -16.95 24.18 -3.72
N SER A 426 -17.02 23.55 -2.57
CA SER A 426 -15.87 23.04 -1.82
C SER A 426 -15.99 21.53 -1.74
N ILE A 427 -15.06 20.82 -2.39
CA ILE A 427 -14.97 19.35 -2.36
C ILE A 427 -13.70 18.96 -1.64
N GLU A 428 -13.83 18.21 -0.56
CA GLU A 428 -12.68 17.61 0.13
C GLU A 428 -12.21 16.35 -0.62
N VAL A 429 -10.94 16.34 -1.03
CA VAL A 429 -10.28 15.14 -1.56
C VAL A 429 -9.35 14.58 -0.49
N LYS A 430 -9.61 13.35 -0.06
CA LYS A 430 -8.82 12.64 0.95
C LYS A 430 -7.92 11.62 0.27
N THR A 431 -6.61 11.83 0.37
CA THR A 431 -5.60 10.86 -0.05
C THR A 431 -4.87 10.35 1.19
N PRO A 432 -4.70 9.02 1.36
CA PRO A 432 -3.96 8.47 2.48
C PRO A 432 -2.59 9.14 2.64
N HIS A 433 -2.25 9.51 3.87
CA HIS A 433 -0.91 9.96 4.28
C HIS A 433 -0.41 11.26 3.64
N VAL A 434 -1.30 12.01 2.99
CA VAL A 434 -1.07 13.41 2.67
C VAL A 434 -1.70 14.23 3.78
N LYS A 435 -0.88 14.95 4.56
CA LYS A 435 -1.25 15.60 5.84
C LYS A 435 -2.48 16.50 5.77
N ASN A 436 -2.88 16.96 4.59
CA ASN A 436 -4.05 17.79 4.41
C ASN A 436 -5.02 17.09 3.46
N SER A 437 -6.23 16.83 3.94
CA SER A 437 -7.37 16.77 3.03
C SER A 437 -7.49 18.15 2.39
N THR A 438 -7.51 18.17 1.06
CA THR A 438 -7.51 19.44 0.33
C THR A 438 -8.93 19.77 -0.04
N ILE A 439 -9.38 20.94 0.40
CA ILE A 439 -10.63 21.52 -0.07
C ILE A 439 -10.35 22.14 -1.44
N ILE A 440 -10.92 21.53 -2.46
CA ILE A 440 -10.85 22.01 -3.84
C ILE A 440 -12.05 22.88 -4.11
N ASN A 441 -11.79 24.12 -4.52
CA ASN A 441 -12.84 25.05 -4.89
C ASN A 441 -13.20 24.91 -6.37
N GLY A 442 -14.42 24.45 -6.63
CA GLY A 442 -15.07 24.42 -7.93
C GLY A 442 -16.04 25.58 -8.10
N LYS A 443 -16.54 25.76 -9.32
CA LYS A 443 -17.52 26.80 -9.63
C LYS A 443 -18.61 26.25 -10.52
N ILE A 444 -19.86 26.33 -10.07
CA ILE A 444 -21.04 25.97 -10.86
C ILE A 444 -21.74 27.25 -11.31
N THR A 445 -22.02 27.35 -12.61
CA THR A 445 -22.56 28.55 -13.26
C THR A 445 -24.01 28.33 -13.69
N ASN A 446 -24.83 29.36 -13.54
CA ASN A 446 -26.21 29.36 -14.00
C ASN A 446 -26.26 29.60 -15.52
N THR A 447 -27.08 28.82 -16.23
CA THR A 447 -27.24 28.90 -17.70
C THR A 447 -27.99 30.15 -18.16
N ASN A 448 -28.74 30.82 -17.30
CA ASN A 448 -29.56 31.97 -17.69
C ASN A 448 -28.77 33.27 -17.92
N GLU A 449 -27.60 33.45 -17.30
CA GLU A 449 -26.82 34.70 -17.42
C GLU A 449 -25.90 34.78 -18.65
N GLU A 450 -25.55 33.64 -19.27
CA GLU A 450 -24.73 33.64 -20.48
C GLU A 450 -25.47 34.27 -21.69
N LYS A 451 -26.81 34.31 -21.63
CA LYS A 451 -27.67 35.06 -22.56
C LYS A 451 -27.72 36.56 -22.25
N GLU A 452 -27.61 36.97 -20.99
CA GLU A 452 -27.65 38.39 -20.60
C GLU A 452 -26.30 39.08 -20.83
N SER A 453 -25.18 38.47 -20.49
CA SER A 453 -23.85 39.08 -20.72
C SER A 453 -23.52 39.32 -22.20
N LYS A 454 -24.09 38.50 -23.11
CA LYS A 454 -24.01 38.72 -24.57
C LYS A 454 -24.89 39.89 -25.03
N LYS A 455 -26.04 40.13 -24.40
CA LYS A 455 -26.87 41.32 -24.66
C LYS A 455 -26.18 42.61 -24.19
N THR A 456 -25.52 42.59 -23.03
CA THR A 456 -24.84 43.79 -22.49
C THR A 456 -23.56 44.14 -23.28
N LYS A 457 -22.83 43.15 -23.82
CA LYS A 457 -21.68 43.39 -24.71
C LYS A 457 -22.10 43.91 -26.10
N ALA A 458 -23.27 43.53 -26.61
CA ALA A 458 -23.83 44.12 -27.83
C ALA A 458 -24.26 45.58 -27.62
N ALA A 459 -24.85 45.90 -26.47
CA ALA A 459 -25.27 47.27 -26.14
C ALA A 459 -24.08 48.24 -25.92
N LYS A 460 -22.95 47.75 -25.37
CA LYS A 460 -21.73 48.58 -25.18
C LYS A 460 -20.94 48.88 -26.46
N LYS A 461 -21.22 48.21 -27.58
CA LYS A 461 -20.52 48.45 -28.86
C LYS A 461 -21.12 49.59 -29.69
N MET A 462 -22.22 50.19 -29.25
CA MET A 462 -22.93 51.24 -29.99
C MET A 462 -22.70 52.67 -29.49
N ASN A 463 -21.99 52.89 -28.37
CA ASN A 463 -21.71 54.24 -27.89
C ASN A 463 -20.23 54.44 -27.56
N ASN A 464 -19.49 55.05 -28.49
CA ASN A 464 -18.40 55.96 -28.13
C ASN A 464 -18.02 56.90 -29.29
N PRO A 465 -18.02 58.23 -29.09
CA PRO A 465 -17.37 59.19 -29.97
C PRO A 465 -15.94 59.56 -29.49
N LYS A 466 -15.10 59.76 -30.50
CA LYS A 466 -13.80 60.44 -30.68
C LYS A 466 -13.06 61.15 -29.53
N GLU A 467 -11.74 60.85 -29.53
CA GLU A 467 -10.54 61.73 -29.40
C GLU A 467 -10.37 62.71 -28.23
N ASN A 468 -9.23 62.60 -27.52
CA ASN A 468 -8.14 63.58 -27.70
C ASN A 468 -6.76 63.09 -27.20
N LYS A 469 -5.71 63.45 -27.94
CA LYS A 469 -4.28 63.24 -27.65
C LYS A 469 -3.73 64.38 -26.79
N ASN A 470 -2.68 64.12 -26.02
CA ASN A 470 -1.57 65.08 -25.86
C ASN A 470 -0.29 64.45 -25.27
N VAL A 471 0.79 65.20 -25.44
CA VAL A 471 2.20 64.84 -25.65
C VAL A 471 3.06 64.93 -24.36
N ALA A 472 4.23 64.30 -24.44
CA ALA A 472 5.40 64.18 -23.56
C ALA A 472 5.92 65.45 -22.84
N VAL A 473 6.86 65.25 -21.89
CA VAL A 473 8.22 65.86 -21.87
C VAL A 473 9.09 65.26 -20.73
N ASP A 474 10.38 65.07 -21.05
CA ASP A 474 11.56 64.67 -20.26
C ASP A 474 11.97 65.62 -19.11
N GLN A 475 12.79 65.14 -18.15
CA GLN A 475 14.12 65.70 -17.79
C GLN A 475 14.80 65.01 -16.58
N ASP A 476 15.86 64.25 -16.91
CA ASP A 476 17.27 64.36 -16.49
C ASP A 476 17.83 64.47 -15.03
N ALA A 477 18.98 63.76 -14.88
CA ALA A 477 20.24 64.14 -14.19
C ALA A 477 20.53 63.87 -12.68
N ASN A 478 21.41 62.86 -12.47
CA ASN A 478 22.73 62.90 -11.79
C ASN A 478 22.91 63.21 -10.27
N LYS A 479 23.50 62.26 -9.51
CA LYS A 479 24.88 62.35 -8.93
C LYS A 479 25.23 61.20 -7.96
N LYS A 480 26.47 60.69 -8.09
CA LYS A 480 27.25 59.87 -7.12
C LYS A 480 28.28 60.76 -6.39
N PRO A 481 28.80 60.37 -5.21
CA PRO A 481 30.16 59.79 -5.15
C PRO A 481 30.40 58.66 -4.10
N LYS A 482 31.58 58.03 -4.22
CA LYS A 482 32.21 56.91 -3.45
C LYS A 482 32.93 57.41 -2.13
N PRO A 483 33.89 56.67 -1.51
CA PRO A 483 33.82 55.41 -0.71
C PRO A 483 34.60 55.51 0.65
N THR A 484 34.59 54.47 1.50
CA THR A 484 35.61 54.30 2.56
C THR A 484 36.03 52.85 2.81
N LYS A 485 37.28 52.72 3.27
CA LYS A 485 38.18 51.56 3.31
C LYS A 485 38.15 50.81 4.66
N ARG A 486 38.34 49.48 4.59
CA ARG A 486 39.41 48.63 5.22
C ARG A 486 39.65 48.73 6.74
N VAL A 487 39.76 47.57 7.42
CA VAL A 487 40.95 47.11 8.20
C VAL A 487 40.72 45.76 8.93
N ASN A 488 41.63 44.82 8.63
CA ASN A 488 42.33 43.78 9.40
C ASN A 488 41.68 42.56 10.10
N ASN A 489 42.17 41.40 9.62
CA ASN A 489 42.44 40.07 10.23
C ASN A 489 43.63 40.18 11.25
N PRO A 490 44.28 39.11 11.82
CA PRO A 490 44.07 37.64 11.79
C PRO A 490 44.35 36.90 13.14
N LYS A 491 44.26 35.55 13.15
CA LYS A 491 45.19 34.53 13.76
C LYS A 491 44.53 33.13 13.67
N GLU A 492 45.04 32.15 12.91
CA GLU A 492 46.25 31.27 13.01
C GLU A 492 46.21 30.11 14.03
N ASN A 493 46.54 28.92 13.49
CA ASN A 493 47.14 27.68 14.02
C ASN A 493 46.24 26.44 14.15
N LYS A 494 46.74 25.19 14.00
CA LYS A 494 47.80 24.53 13.20
C LYS A 494 47.64 23.01 13.51
N ASN A 495 47.77 22.17 12.48
CA ASN A 495 48.24 20.77 12.41
C ASN A 495 48.49 19.96 13.70
N VAL A 496 48.17 18.65 13.68
CA VAL A 496 49.14 17.54 13.86
C VAL A 496 48.62 16.27 13.15
N ALA A 497 49.50 15.59 12.41
CA ALA A 497 49.36 14.24 11.89
C ALA A 497 50.02 13.24 12.84
N VAL A 498 49.51 12.01 12.94
CA VAL A 498 50.26 10.85 13.47
C VAL A 498 49.96 9.63 12.63
N ASP A 499 51.05 9.01 12.19
CA ASP A 499 51.21 7.74 11.51
C ASP A 499 51.42 6.64 12.57
N GLN A 500 50.87 5.45 12.39
CA GLN A 500 51.46 4.24 12.98
C GLN A 500 50.93 2.94 12.35
N ASP A 501 51.91 2.19 11.87
CA ASP A 501 51.89 0.84 11.31
C ASP A 501 52.02 -0.20 12.45
N THR A 502 51.41 -1.39 12.34
CA THR A 502 51.93 -2.69 12.85
C THR A 502 50.99 -3.88 12.64
N ASN A 503 51.47 -4.86 11.87
CA ASN A 503 51.37 -6.32 11.96
C ASN A 503 50.40 -7.00 12.97
N LYS A 504 49.60 -7.97 12.49
CA LYS A 504 49.77 -9.41 12.82
C LYS A 504 48.89 -10.37 11.99
N LYS A 505 49.53 -11.43 11.51
CA LYS A 505 48.97 -12.68 10.95
C LYS A 505 48.11 -13.42 11.98
N GLN A 506 47.06 -14.11 11.50
CA GLN A 506 46.71 -15.46 11.97
C GLN A 506 45.87 -16.23 10.93
N ASN A 507 46.32 -17.45 10.66
CA ASN A 507 45.66 -18.50 9.88
C ASN A 507 44.33 -18.92 10.52
N ILE A 508 43.40 -19.49 9.74
CA ILE A 508 42.93 -20.89 9.88
C ILE A 508 41.92 -21.23 8.78
N SER A 509 42.15 -22.40 8.21
CA SER A 509 41.38 -23.29 7.32
C SER A 509 39.86 -23.14 7.31
N LEU A 510 39.27 -23.15 6.11
CA LEU A 510 37.85 -23.48 5.93
C LEU A 510 37.67 -24.73 5.07
N LEU A 511 37.02 -25.69 5.71
CA LEU A 511 36.65 -27.04 5.30
C LEU A 511 35.53 -27.00 4.24
N LEU A 512 35.66 -27.83 3.20
CA LEU A 512 34.61 -28.17 2.24
C LEU A 512 33.38 -28.73 2.98
N ILE A 513 32.20 -28.17 2.71
CA ILE A 513 30.92 -28.87 2.91
C ILE A 513 30.19 -28.90 1.56
N VAL A 514 30.28 -30.05 0.89
CA VAL A 514 29.43 -30.45 -0.22
C VAL A 514 28.14 -30.98 0.39
N THR A 515 27.00 -30.33 0.12
CA THR A 515 25.68 -30.86 0.47
C THR A 515 25.03 -31.44 -0.78
N ILE A 516 24.80 -32.74 -0.77
CA ILE A 516 24.11 -33.53 -1.79
C ILE A 516 22.64 -33.10 -1.85
N LEU A 517 22.19 -32.68 -3.03
CA LEU A 517 20.78 -32.40 -3.32
C LEU A 517 20.01 -33.72 -3.51
N SER A 518 18.90 -33.81 -2.80
CA SER A 518 17.86 -34.83 -2.85
C SER A 518 17.31 -35.07 -4.26
N ALA A 519 17.36 -36.33 -4.70
CA ALA A 519 16.48 -36.87 -5.73
C ALA A 519 15.10 -37.14 -5.13
N ILE A 520 14.04 -36.62 -5.75
CA ILE A 520 12.70 -37.21 -5.89
C ILE A 520 11.98 -36.37 -6.96
N THR A 521 11.72 -36.97 -8.12
CA THR A 521 10.61 -36.55 -9.00
C THR A 521 9.93 -37.81 -9.54
N LEU A 522 8.61 -37.82 -9.36
CA LEU A 522 7.65 -38.83 -9.77
C LEU A 522 7.50 -38.93 -11.30
N GLY A 523 7.11 -40.12 -11.75
CA GLY A 523 6.33 -40.38 -12.97
C GLY A 523 6.61 -41.80 -13.49
N ALA A 524 5.67 -42.66 -13.86
CA ALA A 524 4.23 -42.55 -14.02
C ALA A 524 3.60 -43.97 -14.09
N VAL A 525 2.34 -44.06 -13.66
CA VAL A 525 1.20 -44.86 -14.16
C VAL A 525 1.49 -46.03 -15.12
N THR A 526 1.00 -47.24 -14.80
CA THR A 526 0.04 -48.02 -15.64
C THR A 526 -0.47 -49.30 -14.95
N THR A 527 -1.80 -49.35 -14.81
CA THR A 527 -2.74 -50.45 -15.12
C THR A 527 -2.63 -51.88 -14.52
N THR A 528 -3.79 -52.28 -13.97
CA THR A 528 -4.51 -53.57 -14.08
C THR A 528 -4.45 -54.60 -12.95
N ALA A 529 -5.66 -55.07 -12.64
CA ALA A 529 -6.06 -56.43 -12.26
C ALA A 529 -6.39 -56.70 -10.78
N LEU A 530 -7.69 -57.02 -10.61
CA LEU A 530 -8.26 -57.94 -9.63
C LEU A 530 -7.29 -59.08 -9.27
N ILE A 531 -7.29 -59.50 -8.00
CA ILE A 531 -7.64 -60.86 -7.57
C ILE A 531 -7.78 -60.89 -6.04
N LYS A 532 -8.86 -61.55 -5.59
CA LYS A 532 -9.15 -61.97 -4.22
C LYS A 532 -7.97 -62.69 -3.55
N LYS A 533 -7.67 -62.36 -2.29
CA LYS A 533 -8.00 -63.19 -1.12
C LYS A 533 -7.77 -62.42 0.17
#